data_AF-A0AAW1VD16-F1
#
_entry.id   AF-A0AAW1VD16-F1
#
_cell.length_a   1.000
_cell.length_b   1.000
_cell.length_c   1.000
_cell.angle_alpha   90.00
_cell.angle_beta   90.00
_cell.angle_gamma   90.00
#
_symmetry.space_group_name_H-M   'P 1'
#
loop_
_entity.id
_entity.type
_entity.pdbx_description
1 polymer ?
#
loop_
_entity_poly.entity_id
_entity_poly.type
_entity_poly.pdbx_seq_one_letter_code
_entity_poly.pdbx_strand_id
1 'polypeptide(L)'
;MLSNFKEKFLNVSKNVKFLQNEKNKAEDPVNFDAGADILDHFKNEWELFHETNENNTKKASKVAESVKEIHANLTKEKNNVKVITEVLTNSNLISNINGIDKQIRQLYDLCENVEKSLITLENVIDEIDFQKMKNQHKYHLMKYKERKTENLRALELKLKDQKADELKQLEIENSKKMEERQQVFQEAFRNDLELFKSLGQIPKVELSRKQPSALLEEFQVDVDENELNQFFEEN
;
A
#
# COMPACT_ATOMS: atom_id res chain seq x y z
N MET A 1 -48.25 98.81 -4.43
CA MET A 1 -47.44 97.96 -5.33
C MET A 1 -47.82 98.13 -6.82
N LEU A 2 -48.00 99.37 -7.30
CA LEU A 2 -48.26 99.69 -8.71
C LEU A 2 -47.19 100.62 -9.32
N SER A 3 -46.30 101.23 -8.51
CA SER A 3 -45.23 102.11 -8.99
C SER A 3 -44.10 101.38 -9.73
N ASN A 4 -43.71 100.18 -9.29
CA ASN A 4 -42.59 99.45 -9.91
C ASN A 4 -42.87 98.97 -11.35
N PHE A 5 -44.15 98.80 -11.72
CA PHE A 5 -44.51 98.42 -13.08
C PHE A 5 -44.50 99.62 -14.03
N LYS A 6 -44.92 100.80 -13.54
CA LYS A 6 -44.90 102.05 -14.31
C LYS A 6 -43.47 102.49 -14.61
N GLU A 7 -42.56 102.39 -13.64
CA GLU A 7 -41.13 102.69 -13.87
C GLU A 7 -40.47 101.71 -14.83
N LYS A 8 -40.79 100.41 -14.76
CA LYS A 8 -40.24 99.41 -15.68
C LYS A 8 -40.72 99.63 -17.12
N PHE A 9 -41.99 99.96 -17.34
CA PHE A 9 -42.49 100.35 -18.67
C PHE A 9 -41.88 101.66 -19.17
N LEU A 10 -41.70 102.66 -18.29
CA LEU A 10 -41.05 103.92 -18.66
C LEU A 10 -39.58 103.71 -19.08
N ASN A 11 -38.89 102.73 -18.48
CA ASN A 11 -37.49 102.43 -18.80
C ASN A 11 -37.36 101.60 -20.08
N VAL A 12 -38.30 100.69 -20.35
CA VAL A 12 -38.37 99.98 -21.64
C VAL A 12 -38.73 100.94 -22.77
N SER A 13 -39.65 101.89 -22.54
CA SER A 13 -39.99 102.94 -23.51
C SER A 13 -38.83 103.91 -23.80
N LYS A 14 -37.89 104.11 -22.88
CA LYS A 14 -36.69 104.93 -23.10
C LYS A 14 -35.54 104.19 -23.80
N ASN A 15 -35.46 102.86 -23.64
CA ASN A 15 -34.39 102.04 -24.23
C ASN A 15 -34.75 101.44 -25.60
N VAL A 16 -36.02 101.44 -25.99
CA VAL A 16 -36.44 101.09 -27.34
C VAL A 16 -36.65 102.38 -28.12
N LYS A 17 -35.72 102.69 -29.03
CA LYS A 17 -35.82 103.82 -29.98
C LYS A 17 -36.88 103.53 -31.07
N PHE A 18 -38.13 103.29 -30.67
CA PHE A 18 -39.26 103.29 -31.58
C PHE A 18 -40.04 104.59 -31.32
N LEU A 19 -39.95 105.53 -32.27
CA LEU A 19 -40.71 106.78 -32.33
C LEU A 19 -40.15 107.96 -31.50
N GLN A 20 -38.90 108.35 -31.79
CA GLN A 20 -38.52 109.77 -31.66
C GLN A 20 -38.79 110.47 -32.99
N ASN A 21 -39.78 111.36 -32.98
CA ASN A 21 -40.04 112.32 -34.06
C ASN A 21 -38.87 113.32 -34.15
N GLU A 22 -37.93 113.07 -35.04
CA GLU A 22 -37.06 114.11 -35.58
C GLU A 22 -37.64 114.62 -36.90
N LYS A 23 -38.06 115.88 -36.90
CA LYS A 23 -38.35 116.63 -38.11
C LYS A 23 -37.03 116.96 -38.80
N ASN A 24 -36.68 116.22 -39.84
CA ASN A 24 -35.74 116.65 -40.87
C ASN A 24 -36.35 116.35 -42.25
N LYS A 25 -36.59 117.42 -43.03
CA LYS A 25 -36.99 117.36 -44.44
C LYS A 25 -35.76 116.98 -45.27
N ALA A 26 -35.74 115.75 -45.75
CA ALA A 26 -35.30 115.39 -47.09
C ALA A 26 -36.38 114.44 -47.61
N GLU A 27 -36.98 114.74 -48.77
CA GLU A 27 -37.88 113.81 -49.43
C GLU A 27 -37.01 112.63 -49.91
N ASP A 28 -36.89 111.59 -49.08
CA ASP A 28 -36.38 110.30 -49.52
C ASP A 28 -37.26 109.85 -50.69
N PRO A 29 -36.67 109.40 -51.82
CA PRO A 29 -37.46 108.90 -52.92
C PRO A 29 -38.30 107.74 -52.39
N VAL A 30 -39.62 107.90 -52.38
CA VAL A 30 -40.54 106.84 -51.97
C VAL A 30 -40.24 105.64 -52.86
N ASN A 31 -39.58 104.64 -52.30
CA ASN A 31 -39.17 103.46 -53.04
C ASN A 31 -40.42 102.64 -53.35
N PHE A 32 -40.95 102.79 -54.56
CA PHE A 32 -42.10 102.04 -55.05
C PHE A 32 -41.84 100.53 -55.13
N ASP A 33 -40.57 100.09 -55.12
CA ASP A 33 -40.14 98.68 -55.14
C ASP A 33 -39.84 98.12 -53.74
N ALA A 34 -39.94 98.91 -52.66
CA ALA A 34 -39.67 98.43 -51.30
C ALA A 34 -40.55 97.23 -50.89
N GLY A 35 -41.78 97.15 -51.43
CA GLY A 35 -42.65 95.98 -51.24
C GLY A 35 -42.14 94.72 -51.95
N ALA A 36 -41.53 94.87 -53.12
CA ALA A 36 -40.92 93.78 -53.86
C ALA A 36 -39.62 93.29 -53.18
N ASP A 37 -38.80 94.21 -52.68
CA ASP A 37 -37.57 93.89 -51.93
C ASP A 37 -37.87 93.12 -50.63
N ILE A 38 -38.91 93.54 -49.89
CA ILE A 38 -39.35 92.84 -48.67
C ILE A 38 -39.88 91.45 -49.01
N LEU A 39 -40.66 91.32 -50.09
CA LEU A 39 -41.19 90.04 -50.52
C LEU A 39 -40.08 89.09 -50.97
N ASP A 40 -39.08 89.60 -51.71
CA ASP A 40 -37.94 88.80 -52.16
C ASP A 40 -37.07 88.36 -50.98
N HIS A 41 -36.83 89.24 -50.00
CA HIS A 41 -36.15 88.89 -48.75
C HIS A 41 -36.85 87.72 -48.03
N PHE A 42 -38.16 87.83 -47.78
CA PHE A 42 -38.89 86.77 -47.11
C PHE A 42 -38.98 85.49 -47.95
N LYS A 43 -39.06 85.60 -49.27
CA LYS A 43 -39.02 84.44 -50.17
C LYS A 43 -37.67 83.72 -50.07
N ASN A 44 -36.57 84.45 -50.10
CA ASN A 44 -35.21 83.90 -50.00
C ASN A 44 -34.96 83.29 -48.61
N GLU A 45 -35.41 83.94 -47.53
CA GLU A 45 -35.37 83.36 -46.18
C GLU A 45 -36.21 82.09 -46.06
N TRP A 46 -37.40 82.07 -46.66
CA TRP A 46 -38.27 80.90 -46.68
C TRP A 46 -37.66 79.74 -47.44
N GLU A 47 -37.04 80.01 -48.60
CA GLU A 47 -36.32 79.01 -49.40
C GLU A 47 -35.14 78.42 -48.62
N LEU A 48 -34.31 79.28 -48.00
CA LEU A 48 -33.20 78.85 -47.14
C LEU A 48 -33.69 78.01 -45.95
N PHE A 49 -34.79 78.41 -45.30
CA PHE A 49 -35.38 77.67 -44.20
C PHE A 49 -35.86 76.29 -44.65
N HIS A 50 -36.54 76.20 -45.80
CA HIS A 50 -36.98 74.94 -46.36
C HIS A 50 -35.81 74.02 -46.72
N GLU A 51 -34.78 74.53 -47.37
CA GLU A 51 -33.58 73.75 -47.70
C GLU A 51 -32.90 73.23 -46.43
N THR A 52 -32.76 74.09 -45.41
CA THR A 52 -32.18 73.71 -44.13
C THR A 52 -33.01 72.63 -43.43
N ASN A 53 -34.34 72.77 -43.45
CA ASN A 53 -35.25 71.80 -42.86
C ASN A 53 -35.22 70.45 -43.61
N GLU A 54 -35.14 70.46 -44.94
CA GLU A 54 -35.00 69.25 -45.74
C GLU A 54 -33.67 68.54 -45.46
N ASN A 55 -32.58 69.28 -45.40
CA ASN A 55 -31.26 68.76 -45.04
C ASN A 55 -31.22 68.20 -43.62
N ASN A 56 -31.88 68.86 -42.66
CA ASN A 56 -32.03 68.37 -41.30
C ASN A 56 -32.87 67.09 -41.26
N THR A 57 -33.96 67.02 -42.02
CA THR A 57 -34.81 65.82 -42.14
C THR A 57 -34.02 64.65 -42.71
N LYS A 58 -33.21 64.87 -43.75
CA LYS A 58 -32.32 63.84 -44.33
C LYS A 58 -31.29 63.35 -43.32
N LYS A 59 -30.66 64.26 -42.56
CA LYS A 59 -29.69 63.91 -41.50
C LYS A 59 -30.35 63.11 -40.37
N ALA A 60 -31.52 63.55 -39.90
CA ALA A 60 -32.30 62.86 -38.87
C ALA A 60 -32.70 61.45 -39.32
N SER A 61 -33.12 61.29 -40.59
CA SER A 61 -33.46 59.98 -41.16
C SER A 61 -32.27 59.03 -41.17
N LYS A 62 -31.07 59.50 -41.55
CA LYS A 62 -29.84 58.68 -41.53
C LYS A 62 -29.48 58.22 -40.11
N VAL A 63 -29.57 59.12 -39.13
CA VAL A 63 -29.32 58.78 -37.73
C VAL A 63 -30.34 57.75 -37.23
N ALA A 64 -31.62 57.91 -37.56
CA ALA A 64 -32.66 56.96 -37.19
C ALA A 64 -32.40 55.56 -37.76
N GLU A 65 -31.92 55.48 -39.01
CA GLU A 65 -31.54 54.21 -39.65
C GLU A 65 -30.36 53.54 -38.94
N SER A 66 -29.29 54.30 -38.62
CA SER A 66 -28.16 53.76 -37.86
C SER A 66 -28.57 53.30 -36.45
N VAL A 67 -29.45 54.04 -35.76
CA VAL A 67 -29.97 53.64 -34.45
C VAL A 67 -30.77 52.34 -34.56
N LYS A 68 -31.58 52.17 -35.61
CA LYS A 68 -32.34 50.95 -35.85
C LYS A 68 -31.43 49.75 -36.11
N GLU A 69 -30.37 49.93 -36.89
CA GLU A 69 -29.38 48.89 -37.14
C GLU A 69 -28.65 48.47 -35.86
N ILE A 70 -28.16 49.43 -35.08
CA ILE A 70 -27.51 49.18 -33.79
C ILE A 70 -28.48 48.45 -32.84
N HIS A 71 -29.74 48.88 -32.79
CA HIS A 71 -30.75 48.24 -31.96
C HIS A 71 -31.01 46.78 -32.38
N ALA A 72 -31.09 46.50 -33.68
CA ALA A 72 -31.25 45.15 -34.20
C ALA A 72 -30.04 44.27 -33.82
N ASN A 73 -28.82 44.77 -34.02
CA ASN A 73 -27.60 44.06 -33.67
C ASN A 73 -27.51 43.79 -32.16
N LEU A 74 -27.79 44.80 -31.32
CA LEU A 74 -27.79 44.66 -29.87
C LEU A 74 -28.82 43.63 -29.39
N THR A 75 -30.00 43.61 -30.02
CA THR A 75 -31.05 42.63 -29.70
C THR A 75 -30.61 41.22 -30.07
N LYS A 76 -29.95 41.05 -31.22
CA LYS A 76 -29.37 39.77 -31.63
C LYS A 76 -28.30 39.29 -30.65
N GLU A 77 -27.33 40.14 -30.31
CA GLU A 77 -26.27 39.78 -29.36
C GLU A 77 -26.83 39.45 -27.97
N LYS A 78 -27.82 40.21 -27.49
CA LYS A 78 -28.53 39.91 -26.24
C LYS A 78 -29.18 38.54 -26.27
N ASN A 79 -29.81 38.17 -27.38
CA ASN A 79 -30.42 36.85 -27.54
C ASN A 79 -29.37 35.73 -27.61
N ASN A 80 -28.26 35.95 -28.32
CA ASN A 80 -27.14 35.01 -28.36
C ASN A 80 -26.58 34.74 -26.96
N VAL A 81 -26.33 35.81 -26.18
CA VAL A 81 -25.84 35.71 -24.81
C VAL A 81 -26.84 34.95 -23.93
N LYS A 82 -28.15 35.19 -24.07
CA LYS A 82 -29.18 34.43 -23.35
C LYS A 82 -29.13 32.95 -23.67
N VAL A 83 -29.08 32.58 -24.95
CA VAL A 83 -29.01 31.17 -25.38
C VAL A 83 -27.76 30.50 -24.83
N ILE A 84 -26.59 31.16 -24.92
CA ILE A 84 -25.34 30.65 -24.36
C ILE A 84 -25.47 30.48 -22.84
N THR A 85 -26.04 31.47 -22.14
CA THR A 85 -26.23 31.41 -20.69
C THR A 85 -27.15 30.26 -20.32
N GLU A 86 -28.29 30.10 -20.99
CA GLU A 86 -29.24 29.01 -20.75
C GLU A 86 -28.61 27.64 -21.01
N VAL A 87 -27.85 27.49 -22.10
CA VAL A 87 -27.13 26.24 -22.39
C VAL A 87 -26.10 25.94 -21.31
N LEU A 88 -25.31 26.94 -20.89
CA LEU A 88 -24.31 26.76 -19.84
C LEU A 88 -24.94 26.44 -18.48
N THR A 89 -26.03 27.12 -18.10
CA THR A 89 -26.72 26.86 -16.83
C THR A 89 -27.44 25.51 -16.82
N ASN A 90 -28.01 25.09 -17.94
CA ASN A 90 -28.67 23.79 -18.07
C ASN A 90 -27.68 22.66 -18.35
N SER A 91 -26.41 22.98 -18.64
CA SER A 91 -25.41 21.96 -18.86
C SER A 91 -25.01 21.31 -17.54
N ASN A 92 -25.12 19.99 -17.48
CA ASN A 92 -24.64 19.21 -16.34
C ASN A 92 -23.10 19.07 -16.32
N LEU A 93 -22.36 19.96 -16.98
CA LEU A 93 -20.90 19.86 -17.14
C LEU A 93 -20.18 19.82 -15.80
N ILE A 94 -20.55 20.70 -14.87
CA ILE A 94 -19.96 20.73 -13.53
C ILE A 94 -20.24 19.41 -12.79
N SER A 95 -21.47 18.88 -12.90
CA SER A 95 -21.83 17.61 -12.29
C SER A 95 -21.06 16.44 -12.90
N ASN A 96 -20.90 16.41 -14.22
CA ASN A 96 -20.12 15.41 -14.93
C ASN A 96 -18.64 15.46 -14.56
N ILE A 97 -18.04 16.66 -14.50
CA ILE A 97 -16.65 16.85 -14.08
C ILE A 97 -16.46 16.36 -12.64
N ASN A 98 -17.37 16.72 -11.73
CA ASN A 98 -17.32 16.23 -10.35
C ASN A 98 -17.54 14.72 -10.26
N GLY A 99 -18.34 14.14 -11.15
CA GLY A 99 -18.52 12.69 -11.27
C GLY A 99 -17.24 11.99 -11.71
N ILE A 100 -16.55 12.53 -12.72
CA ILE A 100 -15.26 12.03 -13.19
C ILE A 100 -14.19 12.17 -12.09
N ASP A 101 -14.13 13.29 -11.38
CA ASP A 101 -13.20 13.49 -10.25
C ASP A 101 -13.42 12.43 -9.15
N LYS A 102 -14.68 12.12 -8.83
CA LYS A 102 -15.01 11.04 -7.89
C LYS A 102 -14.57 9.68 -8.39
N GLN A 103 -14.79 9.36 -9.66
CA GLN A 103 -14.35 8.09 -10.25
C GLN A 103 -12.83 7.97 -10.24
N ILE A 104 -12.11 9.05 -10.54
CA ILE A 104 -10.65 9.10 -10.47
C ILE A 104 -10.17 8.83 -9.04
N ARG A 105 -10.77 9.47 -8.03
CA ARG A 105 -10.43 9.22 -6.62
C ARG A 105 -10.68 7.77 -6.22
N GLN A 106 -11.82 7.21 -6.59
CA GLN A 106 -12.13 5.79 -6.35
C GLN A 106 -11.11 4.85 -7.00
N LEU A 107 -10.63 5.20 -8.20
CA LEU A 107 -9.59 4.43 -8.88
C LEU A 107 -8.25 4.50 -8.13
N TYR A 108 -7.86 5.68 -7.64
CA TYR A 108 -6.66 5.81 -6.80
C TYR A 108 -6.76 4.97 -5.53
N ASP A 109 -7.90 5.03 -4.83
CA ASP A 109 -8.13 4.23 -3.62
C ASP A 109 -8.07 2.72 -3.91
N LEU A 110 -8.63 2.30 -5.05
CA LEU A 110 -8.57 0.90 -5.49
C LEU A 110 -7.14 0.47 -5.79
N CYS A 111 -6.36 1.30 -6.51
CA CYS A 111 -4.96 1.03 -6.79
C CYS A 111 -4.15 0.90 -5.49
N GLU A 112 -4.34 1.80 -4.52
CA GLU A 112 -3.67 1.73 -3.23
C GLU A 112 -4.03 0.44 -2.47
N ASN A 113 -5.29 0.01 -2.52
CA ASN A 113 -5.72 -1.24 -1.91
C ASN A 113 -5.12 -2.48 -2.60
N VAL A 114 -5.00 -2.44 -3.93
CA VAL A 114 -4.34 -3.50 -4.70
C VAL A 114 -2.86 -3.57 -4.36
N GLU A 115 -2.16 -2.43 -4.28
CA GLU A 115 -0.76 -2.36 -3.88
C GLU A 115 -0.55 -2.93 -2.48
N LYS A 116 -1.38 -2.54 -1.50
CA LYS A 116 -1.34 -3.13 -0.15
C LYS A 116 -1.57 -4.64 -0.17
N SER A 117 -2.55 -5.10 -0.94
CA SER A 117 -2.84 -6.53 -1.06
C SER A 117 -1.67 -7.30 -1.70
N LEU A 118 -1.00 -6.70 -2.68
CA LEU A 118 0.17 -7.29 -3.33
C LEU A 118 1.36 -7.41 -2.36
N ILE A 119 1.61 -6.39 -1.53
CA ILE A 119 2.61 -6.45 -0.46
C ILE A 119 2.26 -7.57 0.54
N THR A 120 0.99 -7.70 0.93
CA THR A 120 0.60 -8.79 1.83
C THR A 120 0.78 -10.17 1.19
N LEU A 121 0.54 -10.29 -0.12
CA LEU A 121 0.75 -11.53 -0.85
C LEU A 121 2.24 -11.90 -0.89
N GLU A 122 3.12 -10.93 -1.16
CA GLU A 122 4.57 -11.12 -1.13
C GLU A 122 5.04 -11.63 0.24
N ASN A 123 4.61 -10.98 1.32
CA ASN A 123 4.92 -11.44 2.68
C ASN A 123 4.46 -12.88 2.96
N VAL A 124 3.30 -13.29 2.43
CA VAL A 124 2.79 -14.65 2.59
C VAL A 124 3.62 -15.65 1.78
N ILE A 125 4.07 -15.27 0.57
CA ILE A 125 4.95 -16.11 -0.25
C ILE A 125 6.28 -16.33 0.49
N ASP A 126 6.88 -15.27 1.02
CA ASP A 126 8.13 -15.35 1.78
C ASP A 126 8.00 -16.25 3.01
N GLU A 127 6.88 -16.13 3.74
CA GLU A 127 6.61 -16.99 4.89
C GLU A 127 6.46 -18.47 4.47
N ILE A 128 5.76 -18.75 3.36
CA ILE A 128 5.64 -20.12 2.82
C ILE A 128 7.00 -20.70 2.48
N ASP A 129 7.85 -19.94 1.79
CA ASP A 129 9.18 -20.37 1.40
C ASP A 129 10.09 -20.59 2.63
N PHE A 130 10.00 -19.72 3.63
CA PHE A 130 10.70 -19.90 4.90
C PHE A 130 10.25 -21.17 5.62
N GLN A 131 8.94 -21.42 5.72
CA GLN A 131 8.41 -22.63 6.34
C GLN A 131 8.81 -23.90 5.57
N LYS A 132 8.84 -23.83 4.24
CA LYS A 132 9.32 -24.93 3.39
C LYS A 132 10.77 -25.26 3.68
N MET A 133 11.65 -24.25 3.75
CA MET A 133 13.06 -24.44 4.12
C MET A 133 13.22 -25.03 5.52
N LYS A 134 12.49 -24.49 6.50
CA LYS A 134 12.48 -25.02 7.88
C LYS A 134 12.07 -26.50 7.93
N ASN A 135 11.02 -26.86 7.19
CA ASN A 135 10.54 -28.25 7.13
C ASN A 135 11.54 -29.17 6.44
N GLN A 136 12.20 -28.72 5.36
CA GLN A 136 13.27 -29.47 4.71
C GLN A 136 14.45 -29.72 5.66
N HIS A 137 14.91 -28.70 6.39
CA HIS A 137 15.96 -28.87 7.39
C HIS A 137 15.56 -29.81 8.52
N LYS A 138 14.33 -29.71 9.03
CA LYS A 138 13.80 -30.62 10.03
C LYS A 138 13.77 -32.06 9.53
N TYR A 139 13.35 -32.27 8.29
CA TYR A 139 13.35 -33.59 7.64
C TYR A 139 14.77 -34.16 7.53
N HIS A 140 15.75 -33.36 7.07
CA HIS A 140 17.14 -33.79 7.01
C HIS A 140 17.71 -34.15 8.38
N LEU A 141 17.39 -33.37 9.42
CA LEU A 141 17.81 -33.65 10.79
C LEU A 141 17.21 -34.95 11.32
N MET A 142 15.92 -35.19 11.06
CA MET A 142 15.24 -36.42 11.46
C MET A 142 15.86 -37.65 10.79
N LYS A 143 16.10 -37.56 9.47
CA LYS A 143 16.77 -38.64 8.71
C LYS A 143 18.21 -38.88 9.20
N TYR A 144 18.94 -37.82 9.54
CA TYR A 144 20.27 -37.95 10.13
C TYR A 144 20.23 -38.65 11.49
N LYS A 145 19.29 -38.26 12.36
CA LYS A 145 19.08 -38.88 13.67
C LYS A 145 18.75 -40.36 13.53
N GLU A 146 17.83 -40.71 12.63
CA GLU A 146 17.45 -42.09 12.34
C GLU A 146 18.65 -42.93 11.91
N ARG A 147 19.41 -42.47 10.92
CA ARG A 147 20.64 -43.14 10.47
C ARG A 147 21.66 -43.29 11.60
N LYS A 148 21.79 -42.29 12.47
CA LYS A 148 22.72 -42.37 13.61
C LYS A 148 22.26 -43.39 14.65
N THR A 149 20.96 -43.47 14.93
CA THR A 149 20.40 -44.48 15.83
C THR A 149 20.52 -45.89 15.28
N GLU A 150 20.33 -46.08 13.97
CA GLU A 150 20.52 -47.37 13.32
C GLU A 150 21.98 -47.81 13.37
N ASN A 151 22.91 -46.91 13.08
CA ASN A 151 24.35 -47.16 13.21
C ASN A 151 24.75 -47.52 14.65
N LEU A 152 24.14 -46.85 15.65
CA LEU A 152 24.38 -47.13 17.06
C LEU A 152 23.88 -48.53 17.42
N ARG A 153 22.65 -48.90 17.06
CA ARG A 153 22.12 -50.25 17.26
C ARG A 153 22.96 -51.32 16.57
N ALA A 154 23.42 -51.05 15.36
CA ALA A 154 24.30 -51.97 14.63
C ALA A 154 25.65 -52.16 15.34
N LEU A 155 26.20 -51.10 15.95
CA LEU A 155 27.42 -51.18 16.75
C LEU A 155 27.19 -51.96 18.05
N GLU A 156 26.10 -51.70 18.75
CA GLU A 156 25.72 -52.42 19.97
C GLU A 156 25.52 -53.91 19.70
N LEU A 157 24.86 -54.27 18.60
CA LEU A 157 24.68 -55.66 18.20
C LEU A 157 26.04 -56.34 17.93
N LYS A 158 26.92 -55.69 17.16
CA LYS A 158 28.28 -56.20 16.92
C LYS A 158 29.07 -56.38 18.20
N LEU A 159 28.94 -55.46 19.15
CA LEU A 159 29.63 -55.54 20.45
C LEU A 159 29.07 -56.67 21.31
N LYS A 160 27.75 -56.90 21.27
CA LYS A 160 27.12 -58.06 21.94
C LYS A 160 27.56 -59.38 21.32
N ASP A 161 27.63 -59.46 20.00
CA ASP A 161 28.11 -60.65 19.29
C ASP A 161 29.57 -60.94 19.63
N GLN A 162 30.43 -59.91 19.62
CA GLN A 162 31.83 -60.04 20.04
C GLN A 162 31.96 -60.54 21.49
N LYS A 163 31.22 -59.96 22.43
CA LYS A 163 31.22 -60.40 23.83
C LYS A 163 30.74 -61.85 23.97
N ALA A 164 29.70 -62.24 23.23
CA ALA A 164 29.18 -63.60 23.25
C ALA A 164 30.20 -64.61 22.70
N ASP A 165 30.94 -64.24 21.65
CA ASP A 165 31.99 -65.07 21.09
C ASP A 165 33.22 -65.16 22.02
N GLU A 166 33.61 -64.06 22.67
CA GLU A 166 34.65 -64.06 23.71
C GLU A 166 34.27 -64.96 24.89
N LEU A 167 33.02 -64.90 25.37
CA LEU A 167 32.50 -65.76 26.43
C LEU A 167 32.55 -67.24 26.05
N LYS A 168 32.11 -67.59 24.83
CA LYS A 168 32.20 -68.96 24.31
C LYS A 168 33.65 -69.44 24.23
N GLN A 169 34.58 -68.60 23.79
CA GLN A 169 36.00 -68.98 23.73
C GLN A 169 36.55 -69.24 25.13
N LEU A 170 36.20 -68.40 26.11
CA LEU A 170 36.60 -68.56 27.51
C LEU A 170 35.98 -69.80 28.15
N GLU A 171 34.71 -70.13 27.86
CA GLU A 171 34.06 -71.36 28.30
C GLU A 171 34.75 -72.60 27.71
N ILE A 172 35.09 -72.58 26.42
CA ILE A 172 35.81 -73.67 25.76
C ILE A 172 37.20 -73.86 26.39
N GLU A 173 37.94 -72.76 26.62
CA GLU A 173 39.26 -72.82 27.25
C GLU A 173 39.17 -73.37 28.68
N ASN A 174 38.20 -72.90 29.46
CA ASN A 174 37.96 -73.42 30.81
C ASN A 174 37.54 -74.89 30.80
N SER A 175 36.68 -75.30 29.87
CA SER A 175 36.25 -76.70 29.73
C SER A 175 37.42 -77.62 29.40
N LYS A 176 38.28 -77.25 28.43
CA LYS A 176 39.51 -77.99 28.12
C LYS A 176 40.44 -78.09 29.31
N LYS A 177 40.66 -76.99 30.03
CA LYS A 177 41.49 -76.98 31.24
C LYS A 177 40.93 -77.90 32.33
N MET A 178 39.62 -77.98 32.47
CA MET A 178 38.98 -78.91 33.41
C MET A 178 39.09 -80.36 32.95
N GLU A 179 38.97 -80.63 31.66
CA GLU A 179 39.16 -81.96 31.08
C GLU A 179 40.60 -82.45 31.26
N GLU A 180 41.60 -81.62 30.95
CA GLU A 180 43.01 -81.92 31.17
C GLU A 180 43.29 -82.23 32.64
N ARG A 181 42.76 -81.40 33.56
CA ARG A 181 42.85 -81.67 35.01
C ARG A 181 42.22 -83.01 35.36
N GLN A 182 41.04 -83.31 34.86
CA GLN A 182 40.35 -84.57 35.12
C GLN A 182 41.16 -85.76 34.60
N GLN A 183 41.74 -85.67 33.40
CA GLN A 183 42.61 -86.70 32.84
C GLN A 183 43.86 -86.92 33.71
N VAL A 184 44.54 -85.84 34.13
CA VAL A 184 45.68 -85.93 35.05
C VAL A 184 45.29 -86.60 36.37
N PHE A 185 44.13 -86.24 36.94
CA PHE A 185 43.64 -86.89 38.16
C PHE A 185 43.28 -88.36 37.94
N GLN A 186 42.70 -88.71 36.79
CA GLN A 186 42.40 -90.10 36.44
C GLN A 186 43.66 -90.93 36.23
N GLU A 187 44.68 -90.39 35.58
CA GLU A 187 45.98 -91.04 35.41
C GLU A 187 46.68 -91.23 36.75
N ALA A 188 46.71 -90.20 37.61
CA ALA A 188 47.22 -90.30 38.97
C ALA A 188 46.48 -91.38 39.77
N PHE A 189 45.15 -91.40 39.70
CA PHE A 189 44.33 -92.41 40.37
C PHE A 189 44.57 -93.83 39.82
N ARG A 190 44.75 -93.99 38.50
CA ARG A 190 45.08 -95.27 37.89
C ARG A 190 46.44 -95.77 38.37
N ASN A 191 47.43 -94.87 38.42
CA ASN A 191 48.76 -95.17 38.95
C ASN A 191 48.68 -95.57 40.44
N ASP A 192 47.88 -94.85 41.25
CA ASP A 192 47.66 -95.19 42.65
C ASP A 192 46.98 -96.55 42.82
N LEU A 193 46.02 -96.90 41.95
CA LEU A 193 45.40 -98.23 41.92
C LEU A 193 46.37 -99.34 41.51
N GLU A 194 47.27 -99.09 40.56
CA GLU A 194 48.33 -100.03 40.17
C GLU A 194 49.33 -100.22 41.32
N LEU A 195 49.76 -99.13 41.97
CA LEU A 195 50.58 -99.19 43.19
C LEU A 195 49.89 -99.99 44.28
N PHE A 196 48.60 -99.75 44.54
CA PHE A 196 47.82 -100.50 45.52
C PHE A 196 47.76 -102.00 45.19
N LYS A 197 47.53 -102.37 43.92
CA LYS A 197 47.53 -103.78 43.49
C LYS A 197 48.90 -104.46 43.66
N SER A 198 49.99 -103.71 43.52
CA SER A 198 51.35 -104.24 43.65
C SER A 198 51.86 -104.33 45.09
N LEU A 199 51.47 -103.40 45.97
CA LEU A 199 52.03 -103.23 47.32
C LEU A 199 51.01 -103.49 48.46
N GLY A 200 49.73 -103.60 48.15
CA GLY A 200 48.65 -103.88 49.11
C GLY A 200 48.26 -102.71 50.03
N GLN A 201 48.83 -101.51 49.83
CA GLN A 201 48.55 -100.30 50.62
C GLN A 201 48.49 -99.06 49.72
N ILE A 202 47.50 -98.19 49.94
CA ILE A 202 47.35 -96.93 49.19
C ILE A 202 48.31 -95.89 49.79
N PRO A 203 49.10 -95.16 48.99
CA PRO A 203 49.94 -94.07 49.48
C PRO A 203 49.06 -93.00 50.14
N LYS A 204 49.34 -92.66 51.41
CA LYS A 204 48.71 -91.50 52.05
C LYS A 204 49.28 -90.24 51.41
N VAL A 205 48.48 -89.52 50.63
CA VAL A 205 48.84 -88.18 50.18
C VAL A 205 48.89 -87.29 51.41
N GLU A 206 50.09 -86.92 51.86
CA GLU A 206 50.26 -85.83 52.81
C GLU A 206 49.81 -84.53 52.16
N LEU A 207 48.60 -84.08 52.50
CA LEU A 207 48.17 -82.72 52.20
C LEU A 207 49.13 -81.74 52.87
N SER A 208 49.91 -81.04 52.06
CA SER A 208 50.69 -79.88 52.50
C SER A 208 49.78 -78.93 53.27
N ARG A 209 50.12 -78.71 54.55
CA ARG A 209 49.41 -77.91 55.57
C ARG A 209 49.28 -76.40 55.25
N LYS A 210 49.33 -76.00 53.99
CA LYS A 210 49.24 -74.61 53.51
C LYS A 210 48.08 -74.38 52.52
N GLN A 211 46.97 -75.07 52.72
CA GLN A 211 45.67 -74.64 52.19
C GLN A 211 44.75 -74.51 53.41
N PRO A 212 44.15 -73.33 53.68
CA PRO A 212 43.04 -73.29 54.60
C PRO A 212 42.01 -74.30 54.09
N SER A 213 41.59 -75.17 55.01
CA SER A 213 40.50 -76.09 54.83
C SER A 213 39.33 -75.36 54.17
N ALA A 214 39.08 -75.62 52.89
CA ALA A 214 37.84 -75.24 52.24
C ALA A 214 36.71 -76.12 52.84
N LEU A 215 36.35 -75.84 54.08
CA LEU A 215 35.05 -76.14 54.62
C LEU A 215 34.07 -75.27 53.86
N LEU A 216 32.99 -75.85 53.33
CA LEU A 216 31.91 -75.12 52.68
C LEU A 216 31.23 -74.07 53.58
N GLU A 217 31.56 -74.04 54.88
CA GLU A 217 31.14 -73.02 55.85
C GLU A 217 31.90 -71.68 55.74
N GLU A 218 33.05 -71.60 55.03
CA GLU A 218 33.86 -70.37 54.90
C GLU A 218 33.79 -69.72 53.51
N PHE A 219 32.75 -69.99 52.72
CA PHE A 219 32.46 -69.19 51.53
C PHE A 219 31.72 -67.91 51.96
N GLN A 220 32.47 -66.86 52.29
CA GLN A 220 31.90 -65.50 52.32
C GLN A 220 31.68 -65.07 50.87
N VAL A 221 30.41 -65.03 50.46
CA VAL A 221 30.01 -64.33 49.24
C VAL A 221 30.21 -62.84 49.54
N ASP A 222 31.28 -62.25 49.00
CA ASP A 222 31.39 -60.80 48.90
C ASP A 222 30.31 -60.33 47.93
N VAL A 223 29.13 -60.02 48.47
CA VAL A 223 28.06 -59.36 47.71
C VAL A 223 28.48 -57.90 47.59
N ASP A 224 28.92 -57.48 46.41
CA ASP A 224 29.08 -56.05 46.12
C ASP A 224 27.66 -55.44 46.02
N GLU A 225 27.24 -54.73 47.06
CA GLU A 225 25.92 -54.09 47.12
C GLU A 225 25.69 -53.14 45.94
N ASN A 226 26.75 -52.60 45.32
CA ASN A 226 26.61 -51.75 44.14
C ASN A 226 26.20 -52.54 42.89
N GLU A 227 26.73 -53.76 42.70
CA GLU A 227 26.38 -54.63 41.58
C GLU A 227 24.96 -55.19 41.75
N LEU A 228 24.57 -55.49 42.99
CA LEU A 228 23.21 -55.91 43.33
C LEU A 228 22.19 -54.79 43.08
N ASN A 229 22.49 -53.56 43.50
CA ASN A 229 21.62 -52.41 43.26
C ASN A 229 21.50 -52.09 41.76
N GLN A 230 22.58 -52.24 40.99
CA GLN A 230 22.55 -52.05 39.54
C GLN A 230 21.68 -53.10 38.83
N PHE A 231 21.69 -54.36 39.29
CA PHE A 231 20.81 -55.41 38.77
C PHE A 231 19.31 -55.14 39.04
N PHE A 232 18.98 -54.50 40.17
CA PHE A 232 17.60 -54.11 40.50
C PHE A 232 17.13 -52.84 39.78
N GLU A 233 18.03 -51.99 39.28
CA GLU A 233 17.66 -50.81 38.47
C GLU A 233 17.57 -51.11 36.96
N GLU A 234 18.15 -52.21 36.47
CA GLU A 234 18.11 -52.62 35.05
C GLU A 234 16.95 -53.57 34.69
N ASN A 235 16.08 -53.97 35.63
CA ASN A 235 14.82 -54.71 35.37
C ASN A 235 13.59 -53.90 35.83
#